data_AF-A0A7H4P9I0-F1
#
_entry.id   AF-A0A7H4P9I0-F1
#
_cell.length_a   1.000
_cell.length_b   1.000
_cell.length_c   1.000
_cell.angle_alpha   90.00
_cell.angle_beta   90.00
_cell.angle_gamma   90.00
#
_symmetry.space_group_name_H-M   'P 1'
#
loop_
_entity.id
_entity.type
_entity.pdbx_description
1 polymer ?
#
loop_
_entity_poly.entity_id
_entity_poly.type
_entity_poly.pdbx_seq_one_letter_code
_entity_poly.pdbx_strand_id
1 'polypeptide(L)'
;MSIYFNEHGSAIGYHVEGRWTIKGDYLQVEQGTNIPGGLYKINDNKVKFPFDYKEVEGVIDTEKLTFTVNGQAYAMKKMKTNPWDV
;
A
#
# COMPACT_ATOMS: atom_id res chain seq x y z
N MET A 1 -7.54 13.72 -7.81
CA MET A 1 -8.54 12.73 -7.34
C MET A 1 -7.74 11.59 -6.73
N SER A 2 -7.88 11.31 -5.43
CA SER A 2 -7.07 10.27 -4.78
C SER A 2 -7.65 8.89 -5.10
N ILE A 3 -6.85 8.01 -5.71
CA ILE A 3 -7.22 6.64 -6.12
C ILE A 3 -7.50 5.71 -4.92
N TYR A 4 -7.28 6.20 -3.70
CA TYR A 4 -7.46 5.45 -2.46
C TYR A 4 -8.78 5.72 -1.75
N PHE A 5 -9.70 6.47 -2.38
CA PHE A 5 -11.05 6.69 -1.86
C PHE A 5 -12.07 6.34 -2.93
N ASN A 6 -13.19 5.73 -2.51
CA ASN A 6 -14.30 5.48 -3.41
C ASN A 6 -15.13 6.77 -3.63
N GLU A 7 -16.16 6.67 -4.47
CA GLU A 7 -17.08 7.77 -4.79
C GLU A 7 -17.81 8.37 -3.58
N HIS A 8 -17.87 7.63 -2.46
CA HIS A 8 -18.47 8.06 -1.20
C HIS A 8 -17.46 8.65 -0.22
N GLY A 9 -16.19 8.83 -0.63
CA GLY A 9 -15.11 9.33 0.23
C GLY A 9 -14.64 8.32 1.28
N SER A 10 -15.01 7.04 1.16
CA SER A 10 -14.51 5.98 2.04
C SER A 10 -13.18 5.44 1.53
N ALA A 11 -12.24 5.22 2.45
CA ALA A 11 -10.93 4.67 2.12
C ALA A 11 -11.03 3.27 1.50
N ILE A 12 -10.36 3.07 0.37
CA ILE A 12 -10.18 1.79 -0.29
C ILE A 12 -8.97 1.10 0.36
N GLY A 13 -9.20 -0.12 0.83
CA GLY A 13 -8.15 -0.96 1.41
C GLY A 13 -7.53 -1.89 0.37
N TYR A 14 -6.22 -2.13 0.45
CA TYR A 14 -5.53 -3.18 -0.30
C TYR A 14 -4.59 -3.97 0.62
N HIS A 15 -4.60 -5.29 0.50
CA HIS A 15 -3.57 -6.16 1.07
C HIS A 15 -2.45 -6.37 0.06
N VAL A 16 -1.20 -6.21 0.50
CA VAL A 16 0.00 -6.47 -0.31
C VAL A 16 0.66 -7.74 0.21
N GLU A 17 0.56 -8.84 -0.55
CA GLU A 17 1.03 -10.19 -0.20
C GLU A 17 0.72 -10.66 1.24
N GLY A 18 -0.32 -10.13 1.88
CA GLY A 18 -0.64 -10.42 3.28
C GLY A 18 0.39 -9.90 4.30
N ARG A 19 1.33 -9.05 3.89
CA ARG A 19 2.37 -8.46 4.74
C ARG A 19 2.09 -7.00 5.09
N TRP A 20 1.56 -6.26 4.12
CA TRP A 20 1.29 -4.83 4.26
C TRP A 20 -0.15 -4.51 3.89
N THR A 21 -0.64 -3.39 4.40
CA THR A 21 -2.00 -2.92 4.20
C THR A 21 -1.98 -1.46 3.75
N ILE A 22 -2.53 -1.18 2.56
CA ILE A 22 -2.81 0.19 2.11
C ILE A 22 -4.23 0.53 2.54
N LYS A 23 -4.43 1.69 3.16
CA LYS A 23 -5.75 2.18 3.54
C LYS A 23 -5.79 3.70 3.42
N GLY A 24 -6.51 4.20 2.42
CA GLY A 24 -6.51 5.63 2.12
C GLY A 24 -5.09 6.10 1.76
N ASP A 25 -4.67 7.25 2.30
CA ASP A 25 -3.36 7.84 2.02
C ASP A 25 -2.20 7.22 2.83
N TYR A 26 -2.37 6.03 3.39
CA TYR A 26 -1.33 5.39 4.21
C TYR A 26 -1.09 3.93 3.85
N LEU A 27 0.18 3.53 3.94
CA LEU A 27 0.64 2.16 3.95
C LEU A 27 1.04 1.78 5.38
N GLN A 28 0.38 0.77 5.93
CA GLN A 28 0.73 0.13 7.18
C GLN A 28 1.61 -1.10 6.91
N VAL A 29 2.80 -1.09 7.48
CA VAL A 29 3.76 -2.19 7.45
C VAL A 29 3.75 -2.84 8.83
N GLU A 30 3.21 -4.06 8.94
CA GLU A 30 3.16 -4.79 10.22
C GLU A 30 4.50 -5.48 10.51
N GLN A 31 4.99 -6.28 9.55
CA GLN A 31 6.34 -6.84 9.52
C GLN A 31 6.71 -7.12 8.05
N GLY A 32 7.82 -6.55 7.58
CA GLY A 32 8.33 -6.74 6.23
C GLY A 32 9.79 -7.16 6.23
N THR A 33 10.16 -8.07 5.34
CA THR A 33 11.57 -8.32 5.00
C THR A 33 12.12 -7.02 4.43
N ASN A 34 12.99 -6.34 5.18
CA ASN A 34 13.71 -5.14 4.76
C ASN A 34 12.92 -3.82 4.72
N ILE A 35 11.77 -3.71 5.40
CA ILE A 35 11.12 -2.39 5.63
C ILE A 35 10.76 -2.30 7.10
N PRO A 36 11.15 -1.23 7.81
CA PRO A 36 10.78 -1.06 9.21
C PRO A 36 9.25 -1.04 9.37
N GLY A 37 8.75 -1.75 10.38
CA GLY A 37 7.34 -1.69 10.76
C GLY A 37 6.93 -0.26 11.08
N GLY A 38 5.76 0.16 10.59
CA GLY A 38 5.32 1.54 10.74
C GLY A 38 4.19 1.93 9.81
N LEU A 39 3.75 3.18 9.95
CA LEU A 39 2.74 3.79 9.10
C LEU A 39 3.41 4.84 8.21
N TYR A 40 3.32 4.65 6.90
CA TYR A 40 3.96 5.50 5.91
C TYR A 40 2.92 6.23 5.08
N LYS A 41 3.11 7.53 4.93
CA LYS A 41 2.22 8.36 4.11
C LYS A 41 2.48 8.07 2.62
N ILE A 42 1.40 7.81 1.90
CA ILE A 42 1.39 7.73 0.45
C ILE A 42 1.29 9.16 -0.09
N ASN A 43 2.19 9.52 -0.99
CA ASN A 43 2.11 10.76 -1.75
C ASN A 43 1.93 10.39 -3.21
N ASP A 44 0.79 10.79 -3.79
CA ASP A 44 0.29 10.35 -5.09
C ASP A 44 0.17 8.83 -5.20
N ASN A 45 1.21 8.15 -5.68
CA ASN A 45 1.28 6.70 -5.78
C ASN A 45 2.56 6.13 -5.17
N LYS A 46 3.27 6.92 -4.37
CA LYS A 46 4.60 6.61 -3.85
C LYS A 46 4.63 6.60 -2.33
N VAL A 47 5.46 5.72 -1.78
CA VAL A 47 5.75 5.62 -0.35
C VAL A 47 7.25 5.64 -0.15
N LYS A 48 7.72 6.39 0.85
CA LYS A 48 9.14 6.50 1.17
C LYS A 48 9.44 5.80 2.48
N PHE A 49 10.47 4.96 2.48
CA PHE A 49 10.92 4.18 3.62
C PHE A 49 12.35 4.59 4.01
N PRO A 50 12.61 4.82 5.30
CA PRO A 50 13.98 4.88 5.79
C PRO A 50 14.54 3.46 5.86
N PHE A 51 15.54 3.14 5.05
CA PHE A 51 16.19 1.84 5.03
C PHE A 51 17.71 2.00 5.00
N ASP A 52 18.41 1.52 6.05
CA ASP A 52 19.88 1.55 6.18
C ASP A 52 20.52 2.88 5.74
N TYR A 53 20.04 3.99 6.29
CA TYR A 53 20.52 5.36 6.00
C TYR A 53 20.27 5.87 4.57
N LYS A 54 19.44 5.16 3.78
CA LYS A 54 18.96 5.59 2.47
C LYS A 54 17.43 5.66 2.46
N GLU A 55 16.90 6.53 1.60
CA GLU A 55 15.46 6.59 1.35
C GLU A 55 15.13 5.64 0.19
N VAL A 56 14.30 4.62 0.46
CA VAL A 56 13.80 3.70 -0.56
C VAL A 56 12.39 4.13 -0.94
N GLU A 57 12.12 4.21 -2.24
CA GLU A 57 10.79 4.52 -2.76
C GLU A 57 10.07 3.22 -3.15
N GLY A 58 8.82 3.09 -2.70
CA GLY A 58 7.86 2.11 -3.19
C GLY A 58 6.81 2.78 -4.07
N VAL A 59 6.41 2.11 -5.15
CA VAL A 59 5.42 2.60 -6.12
C VAL A 59 4.20 1.68 -6.11
N ILE A 60 3.03 2.27 -6.02
CA ILE A 60 1.72 1.60 -6.03
C ILE A 60 1.13 1.75 -7.44
N ASP A 61 0.83 0.63 -8.09
CA ASP A 61 0.09 0.57 -9.35
C ASP A 61 -1.27 -0.10 -9.07
N THR A 62 -2.32 0.72 -8.96
CA THR A 62 -3.68 0.26 -8.67
C THR A 62 -4.38 -0.35 -9.89
N GLU A 63 -3.88 -0.10 -11.11
CA GLU A 63 -4.43 -0.71 -12.33
C GLU A 63 -3.95 -2.16 -12.46
N LYS A 64 -2.66 -2.40 -12.20
CA LYS A 64 -2.06 -3.73 -12.23
C LYS A 64 -2.17 -4.48 -10.92
N LEU A 65 -2.63 -3.81 -9.87
CA LEU A 65 -2.67 -4.33 -8.50
C LEU A 65 -1.29 -4.84 -8.07
N THR A 66 -0.28 -4.00 -8.21
CA THR A 66 1.10 -4.32 -7.83
C THR A 66 1.74 -3.20 -7.02
N PHE A 67 2.47 -3.57 -5.97
CA PHE A 67 3.31 -2.66 -5.22
C PHE A 67 4.78 -3.02 -5.45
N THR A 68 5.57 -2.08 -5.96
CA THR A 68 6.99 -2.33 -6.27
C THR A 68 7.87 -1.56 -5.32
N VAL A 69 8.79 -2.24 -4.63
CA VAL A 69 9.75 -1.61 -3.73
C VAL A 69 11.06 -2.38 -3.77
N ASN A 70 12.19 -1.67 -3.75
CA ASN A 70 13.53 -2.27 -3.80
C ASN A 70 13.73 -3.26 -4.97
N GLY A 71 13.16 -2.94 -6.14
CA GLY A 71 13.23 -3.78 -7.35
C GLY A 71 12.37 -5.04 -7.34
N GLN A 72 11.58 -5.27 -6.29
CA GLN A 72 10.66 -6.41 -6.18
C GLN A 72 9.21 -5.95 -6.31
N ALA A 73 8.42 -6.68 -7.09
CA ALA A 73 7.00 -6.44 -7.25
C ALA A 73 6.19 -7.42 -6.39
N TYR A 74 5.24 -6.88 -5.64
CA TYR A 74 4.37 -7.60 -4.72
C TYR A 74 2.92 -7.48 -5.19
N ALA A 75 2.20 -8.60 -5.22
CA ALA A 75 0.79 -8.61 -5.64
C ALA A 75 -0.12 -7.93 -4.60
N MET A 76 -1.06 -7.13 -5.09
CA MET A 76 -2.09 -6.48 -4.28
C MET A 76 -3.44 -7.16 -4.46
N LYS A 77 -4.21 -7.19 -3.38
CA LYS A 77 -5.62 -7.62 -3.38
C LYS A 77 -6.46 -6.51 -2.76
N LYS A 78 -7.46 -6.04 -3.49
CA LYS A 78 -8.44 -5.09 -2.96
C LYS A 78 -9.18 -5.76 -1.79
N MET A 79 -9.25 -5.07 -0.66
CA MET A 79 -10.02 -5.52 0.49
C MET A 79 -11.50 -5.44 0.18
N LYS A 80 -12.28 -6.44 0.60
CA LYS A 80 -13.74 -6.36 0.56
C LYS A 80 -14.18 -5.25 1.53
N THR A 81 -14.89 -4.25 1.02
CA THR A 81 -15.48 -3.17 1.83
C THR A 81 -16.69 -3.66 2.61
N ASN A 82 -17.35 -4.72 2.14
CA ASN A 82 -18.48 -5.35 2.81
C ASN A 82 -18.18 -6.86 3.02
N PRO A 83 -18.33 -7.41 4.24
CA PRO A 83 -18.13 -8.84 4.50
C PRO A 83 -19.05 -9.75 3.68
N TRP A 84 -20.13 -9.18 3.13
CA TRP A 84 -21.19 -9.88 2.41
C TRP A 84 -21.17 -9.65 0.90
N ASP A 85 -20.23 -8.86 0.36
CA ASP A 85 -19.99 -8.84 -1.08
C ASP A 85 -19.36 -10.19 -1.46
N VAL A 86 -20.15 -11.08 -2.10
CA VAL A 86 -19.73 -12.45 -2.48
C VAL A 86 -18.87 -12.40 -3.71
#